data_AF-A0AAU9J6D9-F1
#
_entry.id   AF-A0AAU9J6D9-F1
#
_cell.length_a   1.000
_cell.length_b   1.000
_cell.length_c   1.000
_cell.angle_alpha   90.00
_cell.angle_beta   90.00
_cell.angle_gamma   90.00
#
_symmetry.space_group_name_H-M   'P 1'
#
loop_
_entity.id
_entity.type
_entity.pdbx_description
1 polymer ?
#
loop_
_entity_poly.entity_id
_entity_poly.type
_entity_poly.pdbx_seq_one_letter_code
_entity_poly.pdbx_strand_id
1 'polypeptide(L)'
;MICIIIEFHIMKNLREIFDYFDQDKKEHLTPHQLRCALIYITGNKPSKIYMNRLKEQYSKTFTFPDFVGIVKMQETPDRALEILQALDLQNEGFINWNVFNELCDSYIPHTPQNVRTSVFSEVDSNGDGRVTLKDIEKLVSFKSD
;
A
#
# COMPACT_ATOMS: atom_id res chain seq x y z
N MET A 1 20.37 -16.30 -13.35
CA MET A 1 21.60 -15.93 -12.61
C MET A 1 21.67 -14.43 -12.32
N ILE A 2 21.27 -13.54 -13.24
CA ILE A 2 21.25 -12.07 -13.03
C ILE A 2 20.26 -11.63 -11.93
N CYS A 3 19.07 -12.25 -11.85
CA CYS A 3 18.06 -11.92 -10.82
C CYS A 3 18.54 -12.18 -9.38
N ILE A 4 19.33 -13.24 -9.16
CA ILE A 4 19.87 -13.61 -7.84
C ILE A 4 20.92 -12.60 -7.38
N ILE A 5 21.72 -12.05 -8.29
CA ILE A 5 22.80 -11.12 -7.95
C ILE A 5 22.22 -9.76 -7.52
N ILE A 6 21.16 -9.29 -8.19
CA ILE A 6 20.47 -8.05 -7.82
C ILE A 6 19.77 -8.21 -6.47
N GLU A 7 19.00 -9.30 -6.26
CA GLU A 7 18.41 -9.60 -4.95
C GLU A 7 19.49 -9.71 -3.86
N PHE A 8 20.62 -10.36 -4.14
CA PHE A 8 21.70 -10.54 -3.16
C PHE A 8 22.39 -9.21 -2.80
N HIS A 9 22.55 -8.30 -3.75
CA HIS A 9 23.11 -6.98 -3.50
C HIS A 9 22.15 -6.09 -2.70
N ILE A 10 20.85 -6.14 -3.02
CA ILE A 10 19.79 -5.46 -2.24
C ILE A 10 19.73 -6.03 -0.82
N MET A 11 19.76 -7.36 -0.66
CA MET A 11 19.72 -8.02 0.66
C MET A 11 20.93 -7.68 1.53
N LYS A 12 22.13 -7.54 0.94
CA LYS A 12 23.32 -7.09 1.68
C LYS A 12 23.16 -5.65 2.19
N ASN A 13 22.61 -4.77 1.36
CA ASN A 13 22.28 -3.40 1.77
C ASN A 13 21.22 -3.39 2.89
N LEU A 14 20.18 -4.23 2.80
CA LEU A 14 19.15 -4.33 3.84
C LEU A 14 19.70 -4.83 5.17
N ARG A 15 20.66 -5.77 5.17
CA ARG A 15 21.27 -6.23 6.43
C ARG A 15 22.08 -5.12 7.10
N GLU A 16 22.86 -4.38 6.33
CA GLU A 16 23.63 -3.24 6.84
C GLU A 16 22.71 -2.14 7.38
N ILE A 17 21.60 -1.85 6.69
CA ILE A 17 20.58 -0.92 7.16
C ILE A 17 19.92 -1.43 8.45
N PHE A 18 19.54 -2.70 8.51
CA PHE A 18 18.94 -3.30 9.70
C PHE A 18 19.89 -3.18 10.90
N ASP A 19 21.15 -3.57 10.73
CA ASP A 19 22.17 -3.52 11.78
C ASP A 19 22.48 -2.06 12.20
N TYR A 20 22.42 -1.10 11.27
CA TYR A 20 22.56 0.33 11.57
C TYR A 20 21.45 0.86 12.48
N PHE A 21 20.21 0.40 12.29
CA PHE A 21 19.08 0.79 13.12
C PHE A 21 18.93 -0.07 14.40
N ASP A 22 19.44 -1.30 14.42
CA ASP A 22 19.59 -2.14 15.61
C ASP A 22 20.90 -1.86 16.37
N GLN A 23 21.07 -0.61 16.82
CA GLN A 23 22.30 -0.16 17.49
C GLN A 23 22.65 -0.95 18.75
N ASP A 24 21.66 -1.53 19.41
CA ASP A 24 21.83 -2.31 20.63
C ASP A 24 22.11 -3.80 20.36
N LYS A 25 22.19 -4.23 19.09
CA LYS A 25 22.37 -5.62 18.66
C LYS A 25 21.37 -6.58 19.32
N LYS A 26 20.11 -6.13 19.39
CA LYS A 26 19.02 -6.89 19.99
C LYS A 26 18.49 -7.97 19.05
N GLU A 27 18.96 -7.99 17.80
CA GLU A 27 18.47 -8.81 16.68
C GLU A 27 17.02 -8.49 16.29
N HIS A 28 16.50 -7.34 16.71
CA HIS A 28 15.17 -6.87 16.39
C HIS A 28 15.04 -5.35 16.42
N LEU A 29 14.18 -4.82 15.56
CA LEU A 29 13.82 -3.41 15.52
C LEU A 29 12.55 -3.15 16.33
N THR A 30 12.54 -2.06 17.09
CA THR A 30 11.31 -1.48 17.63
C THR A 30 10.47 -0.86 16.51
N PRO A 31 9.17 -0.56 16.74
CA PRO A 31 8.34 0.12 15.74
C PRO A 31 8.88 1.49 15.34
N HIS A 32 9.58 2.18 16.24
CA HIS A 32 10.24 3.45 15.92
C HIS A 32 11.43 3.23 14.99
N GLN A 33 12.31 2.28 15.32
CA GLN A 33 13.48 1.94 14.49
C GLN A 33 13.08 1.43 13.11
N LEU A 34 12.07 0.56 13.02
CA LEU A 34 11.52 0.10 11.76
C LEU A 34 11.02 1.28 10.92
N ARG A 35 10.28 2.21 11.53
CA ARG A 35 9.78 3.40 10.84
C ARG A 35 10.92 4.28 10.30
N CYS A 36 11.98 4.48 11.07
CA CYS A 36 13.17 5.21 10.62
C CYS A 36 13.87 4.48 9.46
N ALA A 37 14.01 3.15 9.55
CA ALA A 37 14.60 2.34 8.49
C ALA A 37 13.80 2.40 7.19
N LEU A 38 12.47 2.32 7.26
CA LEU A 38 11.61 2.46 6.09
C LEU A 38 11.73 3.86 5.45
N ILE A 39 11.76 4.93 6.25
CA ILE A 39 12.00 6.29 5.73
C ILE A 39 13.36 6.39 5.04
N TYR A 40 14.39 5.77 5.62
CA TYR A 40 15.74 5.78 5.05
C TYR A 40 15.80 5.05 3.69
N ILE A 41 15.09 3.93 3.56
CA ILE A 41 15.05 3.13 2.34
C ILE A 41 14.18 3.79 1.26
N THR A 42 12.99 4.27 1.62
CA THR A 42 11.96 4.67 0.63
C THR A 42 11.82 6.17 0.47
N GLY A 43 12.43 6.97 1.34
CA GLY A 43 12.24 8.43 1.41
C GLY A 43 10.86 8.85 1.93
N ASN A 44 9.95 7.89 2.17
CA ASN A 44 8.56 8.15 2.52
C ASN A 44 8.28 7.77 3.97
N LYS A 45 7.47 8.59 4.64
CA LYS A 45 7.04 8.33 6.02
C LYS A 45 5.82 7.39 6.05
N PRO A 46 5.96 6.17 6.60
CA PRO A 46 4.83 5.26 6.73
C PRO A 46 3.72 5.86 7.61
N SER A 47 2.46 5.63 7.23
CA SER A 47 1.30 6.12 7.98
C SER A 47 1.17 5.40 9.33
N LYS A 48 0.46 6.02 10.29
CA LYS A 48 0.20 5.40 11.60
C LYS A 48 -0.59 4.10 11.46
N ILE A 49 -1.57 4.06 10.55
CA ILE A 49 -2.41 2.88 10.30
C ILE A 49 -1.55 1.73 9.76
N TYR A 50 -0.70 1.99 8.78
CA TYR A 50 0.22 0.99 8.25
C TYR A 50 1.14 0.42 9.34
N MET A 51 1.72 1.28 10.18
CA MET A 51 2.56 0.85 11.30
C MET A 51 1.79 0.07 12.38
N ASN A 52 0.50 0.33 12.55
CA ASN A 52 -0.33 -0.44 13.49
C ASN A 52 -0.65 -1.83 12.93
N ARG A 53 -1.01 -1.94 11.65
CA ARG A 53 -1.20 -3.23 10.98
C ARG A 53 0.04 -4.11 11.04
N LEU A 54 1.23 -3.53 10.82
CA LEU A 54 2.48 -4.29 10.96
C LEU A 54 2.69 -4.85 12.38
N LYS A 55 2.29 -4.12 13.42
CA LYS A 55 2.38 -4.62 14.80
C LYS A 55 1.39 -5.75 15.08
N GLU A 56 0.21 -5.70 14.46
CA GLU A 56 -0.82 -6.73 14.59
C GLU A 56 -0.45 -8.01 13.83
N GLN A 57 0.13 -7.86 12.63
CA GLN A 57 0.47 -8.98 11.75
C GLN A 57 1.74 -9.72 12.18
N TYR A 58 2.76 -8.99 12.66
CA TYR A 58 4.04 -9.58 13.04
C TYR A 58 4.14 -9.71 14.56
N SER A 59 4.62 -8.67 15.23
CA SER A 59 4.81 -8.61 16.68
C SER A 59 5.08 -7.16 17.12
N LYS A 60 5.31 -6.95 18.42
CA LYS A 60 5.73 -5.64 18.97
C LYS A 60 7.13 -5.21 18.49
N THR A 61 7.93 -6.15 18.01
CA THR A 61 9.30 -5.98 17.52
C THR A 61 9.49 -6.77 16.22
N PHE A 62 10.43 -6.35 15.38
CA PHE A 62 10.59 -6.87 14.02
C PHE A 62 11.98 -7.47 13.82
N THR A 63 12.05 -8.75 13.50
CA THR A 63 13.31 -9.44 13.21
C THR A 63 13.82 -9.07 11.81
N PHE A 64 15.06 -9.47 11.48
CA PHE A 64 15.59 -9.24 10.13
C PHE A 64 14.75 -9.88 9.01
N PRO A 65 14.26 -11.14 9.14
CA PRO A 65 13.29 -11.70 8.20
C PRO A 65 12.02 -10.86 8.03
N ASP A 66 11.45 -10.35 9.14
CA ASP A 66 10.26 -9.49 9.10
C ASP A 66 10.56 -8.20 8.33
N PHE A 67 11.69 -7.57 8.64
CA PHE A 67 12.15 -6.36 7.97
C PHE A 67 12.28 -6.54 6.46
N VAL A 68 12.93 -7.62 6.02
CA VAL A 68 13.06 -7.93 4.58
C VAL A 68 11.68 -8.16 3.96
N GLY A 69 10.78 -8.88 4.62
CA GLY A 69 9.42 -9.10 4.15
C GLY A 69 8.64 -7.79 3.99
N ILE A 70 8.73 -6.90 4.98
CA ILE A 70 8.06 -5.60 4.98
C ILE A 70 8.60 -4.70 3.86
N VAL A 71 9.92 -4.65 3.66
CA VAL A 71 10.53 -3.85 2.58
C VAL A 71 10.12 -4.38 1.21
N LYS A 72 10.14 -5.69 1.00
CA LYS A 72 9.64 -6.30 -0.26
C LYS A 72 8.15 -6.01 -0.48
N MET A 73 7.36 -5.95 0.59
CA MET A 73 5.94 -5.57 0.53
C MET A 73 5.72 -4.06 0.30
N GLN A 74 6.75 -3.21 0.43
CA GLN A 74 6.70 -1.83 -0.04
C GLN A 74 7.08 -1.69 -1.52
N GLU A 75 7.82 -2.64 -2.07
CA GLU A 75 8.09 -2.70 -3.52
C GLU A 75 6.90 -3.24 -4.33
N THR A 76 5.94 -3.92 -3.68
CA THR A 76 4.65 -4.21 -4.29
C THR A 76 3.84 -2.92 -4.38
N PRO A 77 3.30 -2.54 -5.56
CA PRO A 77 2.57 -1.30 -5.73
C PRO A 77 1.46 -1.18 -4.69
N ASP A 78 1.23 0.05 -4.22
CA ASP A 78 0.16 0.33 -3.25
C ASP A 78 -1.13 -0.32 -3.75
N ARG A 79 -1.85 -1.05 -2.90
CA ARG A 79 -3.12 -1.68 -3.31
C ARG A 79 -4.07 -0.66 -3.93
N ALA A 80 -4.03 0.59 -3.46
CA ALA A 80 -4.82 1.66 -4.07
C ALA A 80 -4.38 1.96 -5.51
N LEU A 81 -3.08 1.89 -5.78
CA LEU A 81 -2.50 2.03 -7.12
C LEU A 81 -2.81 0.83 -8.00
N GLU A 82 -2.73 -0.40 -7.49
CA GLU A 82 -3.13 -1.61 -8.23
C GLU A 82 -4.61 -1.57 -8.60
N ILE A 83 -5.47 -1.18 -7.66
CA ILE A 83 -6.91 -1.01 -7.89
C ILE A 83 -7.13 0.08 -8.94
N LEU A 84 -6.46 1.22 -8.83
CA LEU A 84 -6.59 2.28 -9.82
C LEU A 84 -6.12 1.81 -11.20
N GLN A 85 -4.95 1.19 -11.32
CA GLN A 85 -4.42 0.68 -12.59
C GLN A 85 -5.30 -0.40 -13.22
N ALA A 86 -5.95 -1.23 -12.41
CA ALA A 86 -6.86 -2.26 -12.91
C ALA A 86 -8.19 -1.69 -13.43
N LEU A 87 -8.63 -0.54 -12.90
CA LEU A 87 -9.94 0.05 -13.21
C LEU A 87 -9.85 1.27 -14.16
N ASP A 88 -8.71 1.95 -14.20
CA ASP A 88 -8.41 3.08 -15.07
C ASP A 88 -7.99 2.59 -16.46
N LEU A 89 -8.95 2.06 -17.20
CA LEU A 89 -8.77 1.48 -18.53
C LEU A 89 -8.20 2.48 -19.55
N GLN A 90 -8.36 3.78 -19.30
CA GLN A 90 -7.91 4.86 -20.17
C GLN A 90 -6.60 5.52 -19.70
N ASN A 91 -6.08 5.10 -18.53
CA ASN A 91 -4.84 5.57 -17.93
C ASN A 91 -4.85 7.10 -17.68
N GLU A 92 -6.01 7.64 -17.31
CA GLU A 92 -6.22 9.07 -17.05
C GLU A 92 -5.78 9.49 -15.62
N GLY A 93 -5.50 8.52 -14.76
CA GLY A 93 -5.14 8.69 -13.34
C GLY A 93 -6.35 8.81 -12.41
N PHE A 94 -7.57 8.59 -12.90
CA PHE A 94 -8.82 8.63 -12.12
C PHE A 94 -9.91 7.79 -12.78
N ILE A 95 -10.91 7.38 -11.99
CA ILE A 95 -12.10 6.68 -12.49
C ILE A 95 -13.26 7.68 -12.52
N ASN A 96 -13.80 7.94 -13.71
CA ASN A 96 -15.00 8.76 -13.88
C ASN A 96 -16.29 7.91 -13.81
N TRP A 97 -17.43 8.60 -13.72
CA TRP A 97 -18.74 7.95 -13.59
C TRP A 97 -19.09 6.98 -14.74
N ASN A 98 -18.65 7.27 -15.97
CA ASN A 98 -18.94 6.42 -17.12
C ASN A 98 -18.14 5.11 -17.02
N VAL A 99 -16.83 5.21 -16.79
CA VAL A 99 -15.95 4.04 -16.59
C VAL A 99 -16.45 3.18 -15.42
N PHE A 100 -16.86 3.81 -14.31
CA PHE A 100 -17.44 3.09 -13.17
C PHE A 100 -18.71 2.32 -13.54
N ASN A 101 -19.60 2.88 -14.35
CA ASN A 101 -20.80 2.18 -14.80
C ASN A 101 -20.49 1.04 -15.78
N GLU A 102 -19.54 1.23 -16.69
CA GLU A 102 -19.09 0.16 -17.60
C GLU A 102 -18.50 -1.04 -16.82
N LEU A 103 -17.72 -0.76 -15.78
CA LEU A 103 -17.21 -1.77 -14.86
C LEU A 103 -18.36 -2.45 -14.11
N CYS A 104 -19.34 -1.69 -13.64
CA CYS A 104 -20.52 -2.24 -12.98
C CYS A 104 -21.34 -3.14 -13.92
N ASP A 105 -21.52 -2.77 -15.19
CA ASP A 105 -22.23 -3.59 -16.17
C ASP A 105 -21.47 -4.87 -16.51
N SER A 106 -20.13 -4.82 -16.50
CA SER A 106 -19.28 -5.97 -16.79
C SER A 106 -19.21 -6.98 -15.64
N TYR A 107 -19.10 -6.49 -14.40
CA TYR A 107 -18.81 -7.35 -13.23
C TYR A 107 -20.01 -7.52 -12.27
N ILE A 108 -20.93 -6.56 -12.20
CA ILE A 108 -22.08 -6.53 -11.29
C ILE A 108 -23.36 -5.97 -11.96
N PRO A 109 -23.81 -6.51 -13.11
CA PRO A 109 -24.84 -5.91 -13.97
C PRO A 109 -26.19 -5.69 -13.27
N HIS A 110 -26.50 -6.50 -12.26
CA HIS A 110 -27.76 -6.43 -11.52
C HIS A 110 -27.81 -5.32 -10.45
N THR A 111 -26.73 -4.55 -10.29
CA THR A 111 -26.68 -3.47 -9.30
C THR A 111 -27.58 -2.31 -9.73
N PRO A 112 -28.58 -1.92 -8.90
CA PRO A 112 -29.46 -0.80 -9.21
C PRO A 112 -28.70 0.54 -9.33
N GLN A 113 -29.16 1.42 -10.22
CA GLN A 113 -28.50 2.70 -10.49
C GLN A 113 -28.34 3.57 -9.23
N ASN A 114 -29.33 3.60 -8.36
CA ASN A 114 -29.27 4.34 -7.10
C ASN A 114 -28.16 3.83 -6.17
N VAL A 115 -27.90 2.51 -6.16
CA VAL A 115 -26.81 1.91 -5.38
C VAL A 115 -25.47 2.30 -5.98
N ARG A 116 -25.34 2.23 -7.31
CA ARG A 116 -24.13 2.66 -8.02
C ARG A 116 -23.80 4.13 -7.74
N THR A 117 -24.79 5.01 -7.80
CA THR A 117 -24.62 6.45 -7.52
C THR A 117 -24.22 6.68 -6.07
N SER A 118 -24.87 6.00 -5.13
CA SER A 118 -24.53 6.09 -3.71
C SER A 118 -23.09 5.67 -3.45
N VAL A 119 -22.67 4.52 -3.99
CA VAL A 119 -21.30 4.01 -3.83
C VAL A 119 -20.31 5.00 -4.42
N PHE A 120 -20.50 5.43 -5.67
CA PHE A 120 -19.57 6.37 -6.30
C PHE A 120 -19.46 7.69 -5.53
N SER A 121 -20.58 8.25 -5.05
CA SER A 121 -20.57 9.46 -4.24
C SER A 121 -19.92 9.30 -2.86
N GLU A 122 -19.90 8.08 -2.32
CA GLU A 122 -19.23 7.78 -1.06
C GLU A 122 -17.70 7.73 -1.25
N VAL A 123 -17.25 7.25 -2.41
CA VAL A 123 -15.82 7.21 -2.75
C VAL A 123 -15.31 8.60 -3.14
N ASP A 124 -16.04 9.31 -4.01
CA ASP A 124 -15.73 10.66 -4.49
C ASP A 124 -15.88 11.70 -3.37
N SER A 125 -14.85 11.77 -2.53
CA SER A 125 -14.87 12.55 -1.28
C SER A 125 -15.01 14.06 -1.50
N ASN A 126 -14.60 14.57 -2.66
CA ASN A 126 -14.66 16.00 -3.01
C ASN A 126 -15.80 16.32 -4.00
N GLY A 127 -16.52 15.32 -4.50
CA GLY A 127 -17.69 15.48 -5.35
C GLY A 127 -17.36 16.08 -6.71
N ASP A 128 -16.14 15.89 -7.21
CA ASP A 128 -15.71 16.43 -8.50
C ASP A 128 -16.00 15.49 -9.68
N GLY A 129 -16.63 14.34 -9.40
CA GLY A 129 -16.96 13.31 -10.36
C GLY A 129 -15.79 12.41 -10.72
N ARG A 130 -14.68 12.45 -9.96
CA ARG A 130 -13.45 11.69 -10.22
C ARG A 130 -13.01 10.96 -8.97
N VAL A 131 -12.93 9.63 -9.07
CA VAL A 131 -12.30 8.81 -8.04
C VAL A 131 -10.80 8.75 -8.31
N THR A 132 -10.00 9.46 -7.52
CA THR A 132 -8.55 9.52 -7.67
C THR A 132 -7.85 8.46 -6.82
N LEU A 133 -6.54 8.29 -7.02
CA LEU A 133 -5.70 7.43 -6.15
C LEU A 133 -5.92 7.75 -4.66
N LYS A 134 -6.01 9.04 -4.30
CA LYS A 134 -6.18 9.49 -2.93
C LYS A 134 -7.52 9.06 -2.33
N ASP A 135 -8.56 8.94 -3.15
CA ASP A 135 -9.89 8.51 -2.70
C ASP A 135 -9.94 7.00 -2.51
N ILE A 136 -9.24 6.25 -3.38
CA ILE A 136 -9.04 4.81 -3.21
C ILE A 136 -8.16 4.52 -1.99
N GLU A 137 -7.09 5.29 -1.76
CA GLU A 137 -6.24 5.19 -0.56
C GLU A 137 -7.07 5.34 0.72
N LYS A 138 -8.00 6.31 0.77
CA LYS A 138 -8.93 6.46 1.89
C LYS A 138 -9.80 5.21 2.05
N LEU A 139 -10.45 4.73 0.99
CA LEU A 139 -11.29 3.54 1.05
C LEU A 139 -10.54 2.31 1.57
N VAL A 140 -9.34 2.04 1.05
CA VAL A 140 -8.51 0.90 1.44
C VAL A 140 -8.05 1.07 2.89
N SER A 141 -7.83 2.30 3.35
CA SER A 141 -7.53 2.58 4.75
C SER A 141 -8.73 2.39 5.70
N PHE A 142 -9.95 2.69 5.25
CA PHE A 142 -11.19 2.59 6.04
C PHE A 142 -11.72 1.16 6.17
N LYS A 143 -11.53 0.29 5.17
CA LYS A 143 -12.00 -1.11 5.21
C LYS A 143 -11.09 -2.07 5.99
N SER A 144 -10.10 -1.56 6.74
CA SER A 144 -9.16 -2.37 7.52
C SER A 144 -9.55 -2.53 9.00
N ASP A 145 -10.75 -2.13 9.41
CA ASP A 145 -11.29 -2.31 10.77
C ASP A 145 -12.07 -3.62 10.91
#